data_AF-A0A075I7J0-F1
#
_entry.id   AF-A0A075I7J0-F1
#
_cell.length_a   1.000
_cell.length_b   1.000
_cell.length_c   1.000
_cell.angle_alpha   90.00
_cell.angle_beta   90.00
_cell.angle_gamma   90.00
#
_symmetry.space_group_name_H-M   'P 1'
#
loop_
_entity.id
_entity.type
_entity.pdbx_description
1 polymer ?
#
loop_
_entity_poly.entity_id
_entity_poly.type
_entity_poly.pdbx_seq_one_letter_code
_entity_poly.pdbx_strand_id
1 'polypeptide(L)' 'MIKLDNKLLKLILSGPQFAHWNNAEIGSHLKFIRNSDKFERALYHCLSYFHS' A
#
# COMPACT_ATOMS: atom_id res chain seq x y z
N MET A 1 -5.89 9.42 -6.99
CA MET A 1 -6.79 8.28 -6.67
C MET A 1 -5.95 7.01 -6.61
N ILE A 2 -6.02 6.26 -5.51
CA ILE A 2 -5.37 4.95 -5.36
C ILE A 2 -6.29 3.91 -6.01
N LYS A 3 -5.77 3.07 -6.91
CA LYS A 3 -6.46 1.91 -7.47
C LYS A 3 -5.72 0.65 -7.03
N LEU A 4 -6.47 -0.28 -6.47
CA LEU A 4 -6.03 -1.59 -5.98
C LEU A 4 -7.15 -2.60 -6.23
N ASP A 5 -6.80 -3.86 -6.47
CA ASP A 5 -7.79 -4.93 -6.55
C ASP A 5 -8.43 -5.19 -5.17
N ASN A 6 -9.75 -5.35 -5.11
CA ASN A 6 -10.48 -5.52 -3.84
C ASN A 6 -10.08 -6.80 -3.08
N LYS A 7 -9.69 -7.89 -3.78
CA LYS A 7 -9.20 -9.10 -3.13
C LYS A 7 -7.83 -8.85 -2.50
N LEU A 8 -6.95 -8.14 -3.19
CA LEU A 8 -5.64 -7.78 -2.65
C LEU A 8 -5.77 -6.82 -1.46
N LEU A 9 -6.69 -5.84 -1.53
CA LEU A 9 -7.01 -4.98 -0.40
C LEU A 9 -7.47 -5.82 0.80
N LYS A 10 -8.39 -6.78 0.60
CA LYS A 10 -8.84 -7.67 1.66
C LYS A 10 -7.69 -8.46 2.28
N LEU A 11 -6.77 -8.99 1.47
CA LEU A 11 -5.62 -9.74 1.97
C LEU A 11 -4.68 -8.85 2.82
N ILE A 12 -4.36 -7.64 2.34
CA ILE A 12 -3.52 -6.70 3.09
C ILE A 12 -4.16 -6.37 4.45
N LEU A 13 -5.47 -6.09 4.48
CA LEU A 13 -6.20 -5.80 5.71
C LEU A 13 -6.44 -7.02 6.61
N SER A 14 -6.23 -8.25 6.11
CA SER A 14 -6.38 -9.47 6.91
C SER A 14 -5.14 -9.80 7.73
N GLY A 15 -4.06 -9.02 7.59
CA GLY A 15 -2.84 -9.12 8.37
C GLY A 15 -1.62 -9.63 7.58
N PRO A 16 -0.43 -9.58 8.20
CA PRO A 16 0.86 -9.79 7.53
C PRO A 16 1.01 -11.15 6.88
N GLN A 17 0.34 -12.17 7.42
CA GLN A 17 0.42 -13.54 6.91
C GLN A 17 -0.15 -13.71 5.49
N PHE A 18 -0.95 -12.75 5.00
CA PHE A 18 -1.65 -12.85 3.71
C PHE A 18 -1.07 -11.96 2.62
N ALA A 19 -0.77 -10.70 2.94
CA ALA A 19 -0.16 -9.75 2.00
C ALA A 19 0.44 -8.55 2.73
N HIS A 20 1.46 -7.94 2.12
CA HIS A 20 2.10 -6.72 2.62
C HIS A 20 1.87 -5.55 1.67
N TRP A 21 1.52 -4.38 2.21
CA TRP A 21 1.35 -3.14 1.43
C TRP A 21 2.61 -2.82 0.60
N ASN A 22 3.79 -2.89 1.21
CA ASN A 22 5.06 -2.61 0.54
C ASN A 22 5.33 -3.57 -0.64
N ASN A 23 4.93 -4.84 -0.53
CA ASN A 23 5.09 -5.81 -1.61
C ASN A 23 4.12 -5.52 -2.76
N ALA A 24 2.89 -5.11 -2.44
CA ALA A 24 1.92 -4.67 -3.44
C ALA A 24 2.38 -3.39 -4.16
N GLU A 25 3.09 -2.51 -3.46
CA GLU A 25 3.67 -1.28 -4.00
C GLU A 25 4.83 -1.58 -4.96
N ILE A 26 5.83 -2.34 -4.50
CA ILE A 26 7.00 -2.73 -5.30
C ILE A 26 6.58 -3.57 -6.51
N GLY A 27 5.61 -4.47 -6.33
CA GLY A 27 5.06 -5.31 -7.40
C GLY A 27 4.14 -4.59 -8.38
N SER A 28 3.97 -3.27 -8.27
CA SER A 28 3.10 -2.47 -9.14
C SER A 28 1.62 -2.89 -9.13
N HIS A 29 1.17 -3.55 -8.05
CA HIS A 29 -0.24 -3.89 -7.82
C HIS A 29 -1.05 -2.70 -7.28
N LEU A 30 -0.37 -1.67 -6.79
CA LEU A 30 -0.94 -0.37 -6.42
C LEU A 30 -0.72 0.63 -7.56
N LYS A 31 -1.81 1.27 -8.03
CA LYS A 31 -1.73 2.40 -8.96
C LYS A 31 -2.15 3.65 -8.24
N PHE A 32 -1.22 4.56 -7.99
CA PHE A 32 -1.52 5.86 -7.39
C PHE A 32 -0.60 6.92 -7.96
N ILE A 33 -1.06 8.16 -7.90
CA ILE A 33 -0.27 9.32 -8.33
C ILE A 33 0.58 9.73 -7.13
N ARG A 34 1.90 9.67 -7.28
CA ARG A 34 2.82 10.36 -6.38
C ARG A 34 3.00 11.77 -6.94
N ASN A 35 2.67 12.78 -6.15
CA ASN A 35 3.05 14.14 -6.48
C ASN A 35 4.55 14.25 -6.18
N SER A 36 5.39 14.40 -7.21
CA SER A 36 6.84 14.14 -7.14
C SER A 36 7.57 14.98 -6.10
N ASP A 37 7.01 16.11 -5.71
CA ASP A 37 7.73 17.15 -4.97
C ASP A 37 7.49 17.10 -3.45
N LYS A 38 6.61 16.19 -2.99
CA LYS A 38 6.34 16.01 -1.55
C LYS A 38 6.39 14.55 -1.16
N PHE A 39 7.45 14.19 -0.44
CA PHE A 39 7.50 12.94 0.30
C PHE A 39 6.93 13.14 1.70
N GLU A 40 5.74 12.61 1.95
CA GLU A 40 5.09 12.66 3.26
C GLU A 40 5.48 11.44 4.09
N ARG A 41 6.55 11.57 4.88
CA ARG A 41 7.11 10.47 5.69
C ARG A 41 6.08 9.83 6.63
N ALA A 42 5.24 10.64 7.29
CA ALA A 42 4.20 10.11 8.18
C ALA A 42 3.20 9.23 7.41
N LEU A 43 2.73 9.72 6.26
CA LEU A 43 1.80 8.98 5.40
C LEU A 43 2.44 7.68 4.90
N TYR A 44 3.71 7.73 4.48
CA TYR A 44 4.47 6.56 4.06
C TYR A 44 4.54 5.51 5.17
N HIS A 45 4.89 5.90 6.40
CA HIS A 45 4.95 4.95 7.52
C HIS A 45 3.58 4.39 7.90
N CYS A 46 2.52 5.21 7.90
CA CYS A 46 1.15 4.73 8.13
C CYS A 46 0.74 3.69 7.09
N LEU A 47 1.02 3.96 5.81
CA LEU A 47 0.70 3.04 4.72
C LEU A 47 1.51 1.75 4.81
N SER A 48 2.80 1.87 5.12
CA SER A 48 3.64 0.71 5.40
C SER A 48 3.15 -0.09 6.61
N TYR A 49 2.32 0.44 7.52
CA TYR A 49 1.80 -0.32 8.66
C TYR A 49 0.48 -1.08 8.36
N PHE A 50 -0.13 -0.92 7.18
CA PHE A 50 -1.35 -1.65 6.80
C PHE A 50 -1.17 -3.17 6.67
N HIS A 51 0.03 -3.69 6.94
CA HIS A 51 0.31 -5.13 6.97
C HIS A 51 0.63 -5.64 8.38
N SER A 52 0.56 -4.82 9.43
CA SER A 52 0.86 -5.21 10.82
C SER A 52 -0.38 -5.65 11.56
#